data_AF-A0AAP5Z056-F1
#
_entry.id   AF-A0AAP5Z056-F1
#
_cell.length_a   1.000
_cell.length_b   1.000
_cell.length_c   1.000
_cell.angle_alpha   90.00
_cell.angle_beta   90.00
_cell.angle_gamma   90.00
#
_symmetry.space_group_name_H-M   'P 1'
#
loop_
_entity.id
_entity.type
_entity.pdbx_description
1 polymer ?
#
loop_
_entity_poly.entity_id
_entity_poly.type
_entity_poly.pdbx_seq_one_letter_code
_entity_poly.pdbx_strand_id
1 'polypeptide(L)'
;MTNESSNESNIEGTINAVTGLAKAIPVYEDALQPAAKEIGKALGTVAKTVNVALAPVSALVWGYDKIKDFVDTKVSEKLSNVKDEDIVSPPPNVAGPALESLKYTGSIEELKELYANLIASSMDKNTTHKAHPSFVEIIKQLSSDEAKLLVYFASSGSAPIVDIKNNRKDKSGGRYEYRYFTNIGEKLKLENLGLNSSYWSNLIRLGLVDIPDNFQLIEEGIYDDIISHTAVKSIVSNINKQEGRVAEIIKTAVLVTDLGRQFIDVCVVDHRTQ
;
A
#
# COMPACT_ATOMS: atom_id res chain seq x y z
N MET A 1 -34.65 25.38 -26.67
CA MET A 1 -34.63 26.21 -25.46
C MET A 1 -35.17 25.38 -24.32
N THR A 2 -34.30 24.72 -23.55
CA THR A 2 -34.56 24.12 -22.22
C THR A 2 -33.32 23.29 -21.84
N ASN A 3 -32.29 23.94 -21.28
CA ASN A 3 -31.20 23.24 -20.58
C ASN A 3 -30.45 24.12 -19.56
N GLU A 4 -30.85 25.38 -19.36
CA GLU A 4 -30.21 26.28 -18.39
C GLU A 4 -30.90 26.25 -17.00
N SER A 5 -32.18 25.86 -16.91
CA SER A 5 -32.95 25.96 -15.66
C SER A 5 -32.70 24.85 -14.64
N SER A 6 -32.06 23.73 -15.00
CA SER A 6 -31.80 22.61 -14.07
C SER A 6 -30.48 22.74 -13.31
N ASN A 7 -29.53 23.54 -13.81
CA ASN A 7 -28.23 23.74 -13.15
C ASN A 7 -28.30 24.81 -12.05
N GLU A 8 -29.10 25.86 -12.23
CA GLU A 8 -29.27 26.91 -11.20
C GLU A 8 -29.96 26.37 -9.93
N SER A 9 -30.95 25.48 -10.09
CA SER A 9 -31.69 24.89 -8.97
C SER A 9 -30.82 23.99 -8.06
N ASN A 10 -29.80 23.33 -8.61
CA ASN A 10 -28.90 22.49 -7.80
C ASN A 10 -27.86 23.33 -7.06
N ILE A 11 -27.38 24.42 -7.67
CA ILE A 11 -26.40 25.33 -7.05
C ILE A 11 -27.03 26.07 -5.86
N GLU A 12 -28.27 26.56 -5.98
CA GLU A 12 -28.99 27.19 -4.86
C GLU A 12 -29.27 26.22 -3.72
N GLY A 13 -29.59 24.95 -4.02
CA GLY A 13 -29.81 23.91 -3.01
C GLY A 13 -28.55 23.60 -2.20
N THR A 14 -27.38 23.54 -2.85
CA THR A 14 -26.10 23.32 -2.18
C THR A 14 -25.66 24.54 -1.36
N ILE A 15 -25.85 25.76 -1.88
CA ILE A 15 -25.54 26.99 -1.14
C ILE A 15 -26.39 27.10 0.14
N ASN A 16 -27.68 26.77 0.06
CA ASN A 16 -28.57 26.82 1.22
C ASN A 16 -28.26 25.75 2.27
N ALA A 17 -27.86 24.54 1.86
CA ALA A 17 -27.43 23.49 2.78
C ALA A 17 -26.14 23.84 3.54
N VAL A 18 -25.17 24.44 2.84
CA VAL A 18 -23.91 24.91 3.43
C VAL A 18 -24.15 26.10 4.37
N THR A 19 -25.07 27.01 4.01
CA THR A 19 -25.43 28.17 4.86
C THR A 19 -26.21 27.74 6.11
N GLY A 20 -27.02 26.68 6.02
CA GLY A 20 -27.74 26.10 7.14
C GLY A 20 -26.82 25.45 8.17
N LEU A 21 -25.77 24.75 7.71
CA LEU A 21 -24.75 24.15 8.59
C LEU A 21 -23.87 25.20 9.27
N ALA A 22 -23.53 26.29 8.58
CA ALA A 22 -22.73 27.39 9.13
C ALA A 22 -23.41 28.13 10.30
N LYS A 23 -24.75 28.15 10.36
CA LYS A 23 -25.50 28.84 11.42
C LYS A 23 -25.64 28.05 12.72
N ALA A 24 -25.33 26.74 12.74
CA ALA A 24 -25.60 25.88 13.89
C ALA A 24 -24.44 25.80 14.90
N ILE A 25 -23.24 26.32 14.58
CA ILE A 25 -22.05 26.15 15.43
C ILE A 25 -21.25 27.47 15.46
N PRO A 26 -21.29 28.25 16.55
CA PRO A 26 -20.74 29.62 16.62
C PRO A 26 -19.20 29.69 16.74
N VAL A 27 -18.48 28.59 16.48
CA VAL A 27 -17.00 28.50 16.61
C VAL A 27 -16.31 28.53 15.23
N TYR A 28 -17.04 28.83 14.15
CA TYR A 28 -16.56 28.67 12.78
C TYR A 28 -15.86 29.90 12.18
N GLU A 29 -16.06 31.10 12.73
CA GLU A 29 -15.53 32.33 12.10
C GLU A 29 -14.07 32.66 12.44
N ASP A 30 -13.60 32.39 13.67
CA ASP A 30 -12.28 32.85 14.11
C ASP A 30 -11.11 31.91 13.73
N ALA A 31 -11.37 30.63 13.49
CA ALA A 31 -10.34 29.66 13.14
C ALA A 31 -9.91 29.73 11.65
N LEU A 32 -10.77 30.25 10.77
CA LEU A 32 -10.57 30.24 9.31
C LEU A 32 -9.94 31.52 8.75
N GLN A 33 -10.03 32.65 9.45
CA GLN A 33 -9.52 33.94 8.93
C GLN A 33 -8.01 33.95 8.62
N PRO A 34 -7.12 33.37 9.45
CA PRO A 34 -5.69 33.33 9.15
C PRO A 34 -5.37 32.35 8.01
N ALA A 35 -6.05 31.20 7.98
CA ALA A 35 -5.90 30.20 6.93
C ALA A 35 -6.32 30.77 5.56
N ALA A 36 -7.42 31.53 5.50
CA ALA A 36 -7.92 32.15 4.28
C ALA A 36 -6.93 33.15 3.64
N LYS A 37 -6.04 33.78 4.42
CA LYS A 37 -5.03 34.74 3.90
C LYS A 37 -3.80 34.07 3.30
N GLU A 38 -3.33 32.96 3.87
CA GLU A 38 -2.22 32.17 3.30
C GLU A 38 -2.68 31.31 2.11
N ILE A 39 -3.93 30.85 2.13
CA ILE A 39 -4.59 30.15 1.00
C ILE A 39 -4.72 31.04 -0.26
N GLY A 40 -4.68 32.37 -0.10
CA GLY A 40 -4.81 33.34 -1.21
C GLY A 40 -3.68 33.33 -2.25
N LYS A 41 -2.51 32.73 -1.95
CA LYS A 41 -1.36 32.65 -2.88
C LYS A 41 -1.29 31.36 -3.70
N ALA A 42 -2.07 30.33 -3.37
CA ALA A 42 -2.05 29.00 -4.01
C ALA A 42 -3.30 28.73 -4.89
N LEU A 43 -3.90 29.78 -5.46
CA LEU A 43 -5.19 29.71 -6.15
C LEU A 43 -5.05 29.25 -7.61
N GLY A 44 -5.55 28.04 -7.91
CA GLY A 44 -5.85 27.54 -9.27
C GLY A 44 -5.52 26.06 -9.55
N THR A 45 -5.04 25.32 -8.55
CA THR A 45 -4.32 24.05 -8.75
C THR A 45 -5.00 22.91 -8.00
N VAL A 46 -4.88 21.66 -8.49
CA VAL A 46 -5.32 20.39 -7.86
C VAL A 46 -5.22 20.39 -6.33
N ALA A 47 -4.17 20.99 -5.75
CA ALA A 47 -3.99 21.13 -4.30
C ALA A 47 -5.16 21.84 -3.57
N LYS A 48 -5.82 22.82 -4.19
CA LYS A 48 -7.01 23.47 -3.61
C LYS A 48 -8.19 22.51 -3.59
N THR A 49 -8.42 21.80 -4.69
CA THR A 49 -9.48 20.80 -4.80
C THR A 49 -9.27 19.68 -3.77
N VAL A 50 -8.03 19.21 -3.62
CA VAL A 50 -7.63 18.24 -2.60
C VAL A 50 -7.92 18.75 -1.19
N ASN A 51 -7.54 19.97 -0.86
CA ASN A 51 -7.80 20.55 0.46
C ASN A 51 -9.30 20.70 0.75
N VAL A 52 -10.10 21.12 -0.23
CA VAL A 52 -11.57 21.23 -0.07
C VAL A 52 -12.20 19.85 0.13
N ALA A 53 -11.79 18.86 -0.66
CA ALA A 53 -12.28 17.49 -0.56
C ALA A 53 -11.89 16.82 0.77
N LEU A 54 -10.69 17.09 1.30
CA LEU A 54 -10.21 16.54 2.56
C LEU A 54 -10.72 17.29 3.80
N ALA A 55 -11.13 18.56 3.68
CA ALA A 55 -11.49 19.40 4.82
C ALA A 55 -12.45 18.74 5.84
N PRO A 56 -13.52 18.01 5.44
CA PRO A 56 -14.40 17.34 6.39
C PRO A 56 -13.68 16.29 7.25
N VAL A 57 -12.72 15.56 6.66
CA VAL A 57 -11.96 14.51 7.35
C VAL A 57 -10.80 15.12 8.13
N SER A 58 -10.08 16.08 7.57
CA SER A 58 -8.95 16.75 8.22
C SER A 58 -9.35 17.41 9.54
N ALA A 59 -10.57 17.96 9.62
CA ALA A 59 -11.12 18.55 10.85
C ALA A 59 -11.29 17.54 12.00
N LEU A 60 -11.38 16.24 11.70
CA LEU A 60 -11.52 15.17 12.69
C LEU A 60 -10.17 14.63 13.18
N VAL A 61 -9.07 14.94 12.48
CA VAL A 61 -7.75 14.38 12.75
C VAL A 61 -6.97 15.27 13.70
N TRP A 62 -6.78 14.81 14.94
CA TRP A 62 -5.96 15.53 15.91
C TRP A 62 -4.50 15.65 15.45
N GLY A 63 -4.01 16.90 15.40
CA GLY A 63 -2.65 17.22 14.98
C GLY A 63 -2.44 17.27 13.46
N TYR A 64 -3.50 17.48 12.67
CA TYR A 64 -3.45 17.57 11.21
C TYR A 64 -2.38 18.55 10.70
N ASP A 65 -2.13 19.66 11.41
CA ASP A 65 -1.12 20.65 11.02
C ASP A 65 0.28 20.04 10.83
N LYS A 66 0.59 18.94 11.51
CA LYS A 66 1.88 18.23 11.38
C LYS A 66 2.03 17.44 10.09
N ILE A 67 0.92 17.10 9.44
CA ILE A 67 0.87 16.30 8.20
C ILE A 67 0.33 17.10 7.02
N LYS A 68 -0.06 18.37 7.23
CA LYS A 68 -0.62 19.25 6.20
C LYS A 68 0.30 19.38 5.00
N ASP A 69 1.60 19.58 5.22
CA ASP A 69 2.59 19.70 4.14
C ASP A 69 2.65 18.42 3.29
N PHE A 70 2.52 17.24 3.91
CA PHE A 70 2.47 15.98 3.18
C PHE A 70 1.24 15.90 2.29
N VAL A 71 0.07 16.28 2.80
CA VAL A 71 -1.18 16.29 2.02
C VAL A 71 -1.07 17.28 0.87
N ASP A 72 -0.66 18.52 1.15
CA ASP A 72 -0.56 19.58 0.16
C ASP A 72 0.44 19.25 -0.96
N THR A 73 1.49 18.49 -0.65
CA THR A 73 2.51 18.11 -1.63
C THR A 73 2.23 16.75 -2.25
N LYS A 74 2.41 15.67 -1.50
CA LYS A 74 2.40 14.30 -2.03
C LYS A 74 1.03 13.86 -2.49
N VAL A 75 -0.04 14.11 -1.73
CA VAL A 75 -1.40 13.71 -2.15
C VAL A 75 -1.84 14.53 -3.37
N SER A 76 -1.59 15.84 -3.38
CA SER A 76 -1.84 16.69 -4.55
C SER A 76 -1.04 16.26 -5.79
N GLU A 77 0.22 15.85 -5.61
CA GLU A 77 1.06 15.33 -6.69
C GLU A 77 0.45 14.06 -7.27
N LYS A 78 0.02 13.11 -6.42
CA LYS A 78 -0.62 11.87 -6.87
C LYS A 78 -1.89 12.11 -7.68
N LEU A 79 -2.66 13.15 -7.33
CA LEU A 79 -3.91 13.53 -8.01
C LEU A 79 -3.69 14.50 -9.20
N SER A 80 -2.45 14.83 -9.55
CA SER A 80 -2.15 15.86 -10.57
C SER A 80 -2.71 15.59 -11.98
N ASN A 81 -2.96 14.31 -12.30
CA ASN A 81 -3.56 13.89 -13.58
C ASN A 81 -5.08 13.69 -13.49
N VAL A 82 -5.68 13.80 -12.31
CA VAL A 82 -7.13 13.66 -12.09
C VAL A 82 -7.80 15.01 -12.32
N LYS A 83 -8.94 15.01 -13.02
CA LYS A 83 -9.71 16.24 -13.22
C LYS A 83 -10.30 16.69 -11.89
N ASP A 84 -10.33 18.01 -11.66
CA ASP A 84 -10.88 18.58 -10.42
C ASP A 84 -12.31 18.10 -10.11
N GLU A 85 -13.15 17.88 -11.13
CA GLU A 85 -14.53 17.39 -10.99
C GLU A 85 -14.64 15.92 -10.55
N ASP A 86 -13.56 15.14 -10.73
CA ASP A 86 -13.47 13.74 -10.33
C ASP A 86 -12.79 13.58 -8.97
N ILE A 87 -12.25 14.66 -8.38
CA ILE A 87 -11.73 14.67 -7.01
C ILE A 87 -12.90 14.86 -6.03
N VAL A 88 -13.20 13.80 -5.30
CA VAL A 88 -14.29 13.72 -4.32
C VAL A 88 -13.76 13.65 -2.89
N SER A 89 -14.64 13.95 -1.92
CA SER A 89 -14.30 13.77 -0.50
C SER A 89 -14.11 12.28 -0.21
N PRO A 90 -12.99 11.88 0.41
CA PRO A 90 -12.72 10.47 0.64
C PRO A 90 -13.56 9.92 1.79
N PRO A 91 -13.81 8.60 1.83
CA PRO A 91 -14.48 7.96 2.95
C PRO A 91 -13.75 8.22 4.28
N PRO A 92 -14.43 8.75 5.32
CA PRO A 92 -13.78 9.07 6.59
C PRO A 92 -13.12 7.87 7.29
N ASN A 93 -13.67 6.67 7.11
CA ASN A 93 -13.13 5.42 7.64
C ASN A 93 -11.87 4.92 6.92
N VAL A 94 -11.46 5.56 5.81
CA VAL A 94 -10.19 5.33 5.12
C VAL A 94 -9.24 6.49 5.41
N ALA A 95 -9.64 7.71 5.05
CA ALA A 95 -8.76 8.87 5.11
C ALA A 95 -8.42 9.29 6.55
N GLY A 96 -9.36 9.21 7.49
CA GLY A 96 -9.10 9.57 8.89
C GLY A 96 -7.99 8.69 9.50
N PRO A 97 -8.16 7.36 9.53
CA PRO A 97 -7.14 6.44 10.02
C PRO A 97 -5.80 6.53 9.25
N ALA A 98 -5.82 6.76 7.93
CA ALA A 98 -4.58 6.94 7.15
C ALA A 98 -3.80 8.19 7.58
N LEU A 99 -4.48 9.34 7.68
CA LEU A 99 -3.92 10.59 8.16
C LEU A 99 -3.38 10.47 9.59
N GLU A 100 -4.11 9.76 10.46
CA GLU A 100 -3.63 9.51 11.82
C GLU A 100 -2.33 8.70 11.88
N SER A 101 -2.21 7.71 11.00
CA SER A 101 -1.07 6.79 10.94
C SER A 101 0.21 7.45 10.44
N LEU A 102 0.06 8.43 9.53
CA LEU A 102 1.17 9.21 8.99
C LEU A 102 1.95 9.98 10.06
N LYS A 103 1.33 10.29 11.22
CA LYS A 103 2.03 10.91 12.35
C LYS A 103 3.18 10.06 12.89
N TYR A 104 3.09 8.74 12.77
CA TYR A 104 4.08 7.80 13.30
C TYR A 104 4.96 7.17 12.23
N THR A 105 4.42 7.03 11.01
CA THR A 105 5.07 6.32 9.90
C THR A 105 5.59 7.25 8.81
N GLY A 106 5.30 8.55 8.88
CA GLY A 106 5.65 9.54 7.85
C GLY A 106 7.16 9.81 7.69
N SER A 107 8.02 9.23 8.53
CA SER A 107 9.48 9.25 8.35
C SER A 107 10.00 8.11 7.48
N ILE A 108 9.19 7.07 7.22
CA ILE A 108 9.55 5.92 6.39
C ILE A 108 8.99 6.18 5.00
N GLU A 109 9.85 6.54 4.05
CA GLU A 109 9.41 7.00 2.72
C GLU A 109 8.57 5.93 1.99
N GLU A 110 8.92 4.64 2.10
CA GLU A 110 8.15 3.57 1.46
C GLU A 110 6.71 3.51 1.98
N LEU A 111 6.49 3.57 3.29
CA LEU A 111 5.14 3.52 3.87
C LEU A 111 4.37 4.81 3.59
N LYS A 112 5.05 5.94 3.60
CA LYS A 112 4.48 7.25 3.29
C LYS A 112 3.95 7.31 1.86
N GLU A 113 4.66 6.73 0.89
CA GLU A 113 4.17 6.60 -0.48
C GLU A 113 2.93 5.71 -0.57
N LEU A 114 2.87 4.60 0.18
CA LEU A 114 1.66 3.75 0.22
C LEU A 114 0.44 4.51 0.74
N TYR A 115 0.60 5.30 1.80
CA TYR A 115 -0.47 6.16 2.31
C TYR A 115 -0.88 7.26 1.32
N ALA A 116 0.08 7.87 0.61
CA ALA A 116 -0.22 8.88 -0.40
C ALA A 116 -1.12 8.31 -1.51
N ASN A 117 -0.74 7.14 -2.05
CA ASN A 117 -1.52 6.45 -3.07
C ASN A 117 -2.91 6.01 -2.54
N LEU A 118 -3.00 5.50 -1.31
CA LEU A 118 -4.28 5.12 -0.70
C LEU A 118 -5.22 6.32 -0.55
N ILE A 119 -4.71 7.45 -0.04
CA ILE A 119 -5.50 8.66 0.14
C ILE A 119 -5.94 9.20 -1.23
N ALA A 120 -5.01 9.32 -2.18
CA ALA A 120 -5.33 9.77 -3.54
C ALA A 120 -6.39 8.86 -4.21
N SER A 121 -6.19 7.54 -4.15
CA SER A 121 -7.15 6.58 -4.70
C SER A 121 -8.52 6.65 -4.03
N SER A 122 -8.58 7.01 -2.75
CA SER A 122 -9.86 7.22 -2.03
C SER A 122 -10.56 8.53 -2.42
N MET A 123 -9.82 9.48 -2.98
CA MET A 123 -10.31 10.80 -3.42
C MET A 123 -10.65 10.85 -4.92
N ASP A 124 -10.14 9.96 -5.75
CA ASP A 124 -10.56 9.86 -7.15
C ASP A 124 -11.85 9.04 -7.27
N LYS A 125 -12.88 9.64 -7.87
CA LYS A 125 -14.19 9.03 -8.15
C LYS A 125 -14.09 7.70 -8.88
N ASN A 126 -13.09 7.51 -9.75
CA ASN A 126 -12.90 6.28 -10.52
C ASN A 126 -12.29 5.14 -9.70
N THR A 127 -11.56 5.45 -8.63
CA THR A 127 -10.82 4.46 -7.83
C THR A 127 -11.32 4.32 -6.40
N THR A 128 -12.15 5.25 -5.90
CA THR A 128 -12.59 5.31 -4.50
C THR A 128 -13.24 4.01 -4.01
N HIS A 129 -13.98 3.33 -4.88
CA HIS A 129 -14.61 2.03 -4.58
C HIS A 129 -13.60 0.89 -4.34
N LYS A 130 -12.36 1.03 -4.81
CA LYS A 130 -11.27 0.07 -4.59
C LYS A 130 -10.51 0.34 -3.29
N ALA A 131 -10.61 1.55 -2.71
CA ALA A 131 -9.89 1.94 -1.50
C ALA A 131 -10.50 1.28 -0.26
N HIS A 132 -10.08 0.06 0.03
CA HIS A 132 -10.64 -0.73 1.12
C HIS A 132 -10.15 -0.23 2.50
N PRO A 133 -11.03 -0.08 3.52
CA PRO A 133 -10.63 0.40 4.85
C PRO A 133 -9.53 -0.42 5.53
N SER A 134 -9.44 -1.73 5.27
CA SER A 134 -8.38 -2.56 5.85
C SER A 134 -6.98 -2.20 5.35
N PHE A 135 -6.85 -1.49 4.21
CA PHE A 135 -5.54 -1.17 3.65
C PHE A 135 -4.73 -0.25 4.55
N VAL A 136 -5.40 0.61 5.34
CA VAL A 136 -4.73 1.37 6.39
C VAL A 136 -4.08 0.44 7.41
N GLU A 137 -4.81 -0.56 7.89
CA GLU A 137 -4.30 -1.51 8.89
C GLU A 137 -3.22 -2.44 8.32
N ILE A 138 -3.31 -2.77 7.03
CA ILE A 138 -2.27 -3.50 6.33
C ILE A 138 -0.99 -2.67 6.28
N ILE A 139 -1.05 -1.40 5.84
CA ILE A 139 0.15 -0.54 5.76
C ILE A 139 0.79 -0.36 7.15
N LYS A 140 0.01 -0.20 8.22
CA LYS A 140 0.54 -0.15 9.61
C LYS A 140 1.33 -1.39 10.02
N GLN A 141 1.07 -2.53 9.39
CA GLN A 141 1.67 -3.83 9.71
C GLN A 141 2.78 -4.22 8.74
N LEU A 142 3.18 -3.32 7.83
CA LEU A 142 4.31 -3.50 6.93
C LEU A 142 5.56 -2.80 7.46
N SER A 143 6.70 -3.44 7.21
CA SER A 143 8.02 -2.84 7.24
C SER A 143 8.36 -2.18 5.88
N SER A 144 9.42 -1.35 5.86
CA SER A 144 9.97 -0.78 4.61
C SER A 144 10.36 -1.89 3.60
N ASP A 145 10.99 -2.97 4.08
CA ASP A 145 11.40 -4.07 3.21
C ASP A 145 10.21 -4.84 2.60
N GLU A 146 9.14 -5.05 3.36
CA GLU A 146 7.92 -5.68 2.84
C GLU A 146 7.19 -4.78 1.83
N ALA A 147 7.21 -3.45 2.04
CA ALA A 147 6.69 -2.51 1.05
C ALA A 147 7.47 -2.60 -0.28
N LYS A 148 8.81 -2.71 -0.23
CA LYS A 148 9.65 -2.92 -1.43
C LYS A 148 9.33 -4.24 -2.13
N LEU A 149 9.07 -5.31 -1.38
CA LEU A 149 8.62 -6.58 -1.96
C LEU A 149 7.31 -6.42 -2.72
N LEU A 150 6.34 -5.66 -2.20
CA LEU A 150 5.08 -5.42 -2.90
C LEU A 150 5.26 -4.59 -4.19
N VAL A 151 6.19 -3.63 -4.21
CA VAL A 151 6.58 -2.90 -5.43
C VAL A 151 7.09 -3.85 -6.51
N TYR A 152 7.88 -4.87 -6.14
CA TYR A 152 8.32 -5.89 -7.10
C TYR A 152 7.12 -6.60 -7.75
N PHE A 153 6.11 -6.97 -6.94
CA PHE A 153 4.91 -7.66 -7.42
C PHE A 153 3.98 -6.79 -8.27
N ALA A 154 4.10 -5.46 -8.22
CA ALA A 154 3.37 -4.58 -9.14
C ALA A 154 3.74 -4.82 -10.61
N SER A 155 4.97 -5.29 -10.88
CA SER A 155 5.44 -5.64 -12.22
C SER A 155 5.39 -7.13 -12.52
N SER A 156 5.52 -7.97 -11.49
CA SER A 156 5.71 -9.41 -11.60
C SER A 156 4.67 -10.09 -10.73
N GLY A 157 3.52 -10.52 -11.26
CA GLY A 157 2.41 -11.08 -10.47
C GLY A 157 2.72 -12.39 -9.71
N SER A 158 3.92 -12.94 -9.85
CA SER A 158 4.43 -14.10 -9.14
C SER A 158 5.96 -14.12 -9.07
N ALA A 159 6.53 -14.93 -8.17
CA ALA A 159 7.97 -15.12 -8.06
C ALA A 159 8.37 -16.56 -7.73
N PRO A 160 9.50 -17.07 -8.27
CA PRO A 160 10.06 -18.36 -7.82
C PRO A 160 10.59 -18.25 -6.39
N ILE A 161 10.33 -19.28 -5.59
CA ILE A 161 10.82 -19.40 -4.21
C ILE A 161 11.03 -20.87 -3.87
N VAL A 162 11.97 -21.17 -2.97
CA VAL A 162 12.26 -22.56 -2.57
C VAL A 162 12.21 -22.76 -1.07
N ASP A 163 11.72 -23.93 -0.68
CA ASP A 163 11.84 -24.46 0.68
C ASP A 163 12.96 -25.51 0.69
N ILE A 164 13.68 -25.63 1.80
CA ILE A 164 14.73 -26.64 2.00
C ILE A 164 14.31 -27.54 3.15
N LYS A 165 14.05 -28.82 2.86
CA LYS A 165 13.75 -29.84 3.88
C LYS A 165 15.00 -30.62 4.27
N ASN A 166 15.09 -30.92 5.56
CA ASN A 166 16.02 -31.88 6.14
C ASN A 166 15.26 -33.18 6.44
N ASN A 167 15.38 -34.15 5.53
CA ASN A 167 14.70 -35.43 5.60
C ASN A 167 15.64 -36.51 6.16
N ARG A 168 15.06 -37.53 6.79
CA ARG A 168 15.79 -38.77 7.09
C ARG A 168 15.86 -39.64 5.83
N LYS A 169 17.01 -40.27 5.59
CA LYS A 169 17.23 -41.16 4.44
C LYS A 169 16.31 -42.39 4.44
N ASP A 170 15.90 -42.84 5.63
CA ASP A 170 14.96 -43.95 5.82
C ASP A 170 13.49 -43.58 5.52
N LYS A 171 13.22 -42.32 5.14
CA LYS A 171 11.88 -41.78 4.86
C LYS A 171 10.93 -41.80 6.06
N SER A 172 11.43 -41.98 7.29
CA SER A 172 10.60 -41.96 8.51
C SER A 172 10.13 -40.55 8.91
N GLY A 173 10.56 -39.51 8.21
CA GLY A 173 10.11 -38.13 8.41
C GLY A 173 11.16 -37.10 8.04
N GLY A 174 10.79 -35.83 8.21
CA GLY A 174 11.63 -34.68 7.92
C GLY A 174 11.10 -33.40 8.57
N ARG A 175 11.82 -32.31 8.36
CA ARG A 175 11.40 -30.96 8.78
C ARG A 175 11.83 -29.94 7.74
N TYR A 176 11.18 -28.79 7.72
CA TYR A 176 11.72 -27.63 7.03
C TYR A 176 12.95 -27.13 7.80
N GLU A 177 14.10 -27.06 7.13
CA GLU A 177 15.31 -26.43 7.66
C GLU A 177 15.31 -24.94 7.34
N TYR A 178 14.83 -24.57 6.15
CA TYR A 178 14.64 -23.19 5.74
C TYR A 178 13.38 -23.08 4.88
N ARG A 179 12.62 -22.00 5.04
CA ARG A 179 11.43 -21.71 4.24
C ARG A 179 11.53 -20.38 3.52
N TYR A 180 10.92 -20.33 2.35
CA TYR A 180 10.71 -19.12 1.57
C TYR A 180 12.02 -18.46 1.10
N PHE A 181 12.99 -19.25 0.66
CA PHE A 181 14.24 -18.71 0.13
C PHE A 181 14.05 -18.17 -1.29
N THR A 182 14.40 -16.90 -1.49
CA THR A 182 14.46 -16.23 -2.80
C THR A 182 15.61 -15.22 -2.81
N ASN A 183 16.13 -14.90 -4.00
CA ASN A 183 17.13 -13.86 -4.19
C ASN A 183 16.52 -12.47 -4.47
N ILE A 184 15.18 -12.32 -4.43
CA ILE A 184 14.52 -11.03 -4.63
C ILE A 184 15.03 -9.97 -3.64
N GLY A 185 15.24 -10.34 -2.38
CA GLY A 185 15.68 -9.41 -1.36
C GLY A 185 17.01 -8.73 -1.70
N GLU A 186 17.95 -9.46 -2.27
CA GLU A 186 19.24 -8.94 -2.72
C GLU A 186 19.09 -8.02 -3.93
N LYS A 187 18.24 -8.41 -4.89
CA LYS A 187 17.93 -7.61 -6.09
C LYS A 187 17.31 -6.26 -5.71
N LEU A 188 16.45 -6.24 -4.69
CA LEU A 188 15.80 -5.05 -4.16
C LEU A 188 16.65 -4.29 -3.13
N LYS A 189 17.81 -4.82 -2.75
CA LYS A 189 18.69 -4.25 -1.70
C LYS A 189 17.92 -4.00 -0.40
N LEU A 190 17.15 -4.99 0.04
CA LEU A 190 16.46 -4.94 1.33
C LEU A 190 17.48 -4.76 2.47
N GLU A 191 17.07 -4.03 3.50
CA GLU A 191 17.94 -3.69 4.62
C GLU A 191 18.28 -4.93 5.46
N ASN A 192 17.31 -5.81 5.69
CA ASN A 192 17.47 -6.97 6.57
C ASN A 192 17.16 -8.28 5.85
N LEU A 193 18.09 -8.73 4.98
CA LEU A 193 17.97 -10.00 4.24
C LEU A 193 17.76 -11.24 5.13
N GLY A 194 18.22 -11.20 6.38
CA GLY A 194 18.04 -12.29 7.35
C GLY A 194 16.58 -12.50 7.80
N LEU A 195 15.70 -11.52 7.59
CA LEU A 195 14.28 -11.57 7.97
C LEU A 195 13.37 -12.07 6.84
N ASN A 196 13.94 -12.51 5.72
CA ASN A 196 13.21 -12.93 4.52
C ASN A 196 12.02 -13.86 4.81
N SER A 197 12.22 -14.94 5.59
CA SER A 197 11.12 -15.86 5.94
C SER A 197 10.00 -15.20 6.76
N SER A 198 10.33 -14.24 7.61
CA SER A 198 9.35 -13.48 8.41
C SER A 198 8.54 -12.53 7.54
N TYR A 199 9.18 -11.89 6.56
CA TYR A 199 8.49 -11.03 5.60
C TYR A 199 7.41 -11.79 4.82
N TRP A 200 7.75 -12.95 4.26
CA TRP A 200 6.77 -13.78 3.57
C TRP A 200 5.65 -14.25 4.50
N SER A 201 5.99 -14.67 5.72
CA SER A 201 4.99 -15.10 6.71
C SER A 201 3.99 -13.98 7.02
N ASN A 202 4.46 -12.73 7.12
CA ASN A 202 3.61 -11.58 7.37
C ASN A 202 2.76 -11.21 6.13
N LEU A 203 3.34 -11.18 4.94
CA LEU A 203 2.60 -10.91 3.69
C LEU A 203 1.51 -11.96 3.43
N ILE A 204 1.76 -13.22 3.78
CA ILE A 204 0.75 -14.30 3.76
C ILE A 204 -0.32 -14.04 4.82
N ARG A 205 0.06 -13.71 6.06
CA ARG A 205 -0.87 -13.39 7.15
C ARG A 205 -1.79 -12.22 6.81
N LEU A 206 -1.26 -11.21 6.11
CA LEU A 206 -2.01 -10.05 5.62
C LEU A 206 -2.90 -10.39 4.41
N GLY A 207 -2.76 -11.60 3.85
CA GLY A 207 -3.51 -12.07 2.70
C GLY A 207 -3.12 -11.40 1.40
N LEU A 208 -1.94 -10.77 1.31
CA LEU A 208 -1.47 -10.09 0.10
C LEU A 208 -0.83 -11.06 -0.91
N VAL A 209 -0.21 -12.12 -0.40
CA VAL A 209 0.40 -13.19 -1.21
C VAL A 209 0.04 -14.56 -0.65
N ASP A 210 0.18 -15.58 -1.49
CA ASP A 210 0.06 -16.99 -1.13
C ASP A 210 1.27 -17.78 -1.64
N ILE A 211 1.63 -18.87 -0.95
CA ILE A 211 2.70 -19.79 -1.34
C ILE A 211 2.16 -21.22 -1.23
N PRO A 212 1.58 -21.77 -2.31
CA PRO A 212 0.93 -23.08 -2.26
C PRO A 212 1.96 -24.22 -2.20
N ASP A 213 1.68 -25.25 -1.40
CA ASP A 213 2.58 -26.42 -1.24
C ASP A 213 2.75 -27.24 -2.54
N ASN A 214 1.76 -27.20 -3.44
CA ASN A 214 1.71 -28.02 -4.67
C ASN A 214 1.68 -27.17 -5.94
N PHE A 215 2.30 -26.01 -5.92
CA PHE A 215 2.39 -25.11 -7.07
C PHE A 215 3.85 -24.83 -7.39
N GLN A 216 4.22 -24.80 -8.67
CA GLN A 216 5.55 -24.38 -9.12
C GLN A 216 5.45 -23.65 -10.46
N LEU A 217 6.38 -22.74 -10.70
CA LEU A 217 6.56 -22.14 -12.01
C LEU A 217 7.22 -23.16 -12.95
N ILE A 218 6.81 -23.17 -14.21
CA ILE A 218 7.25 -24.17 -15.19
C ILE A 218 8.27 -23.64 -16.20
N GLU A 219 8.58 -22.34 -16.14
CA GLU A 219 9.58 -21.73 -17.00
C GLU A 219 10.96 -22.37 -16.75
N GLU A 220 11.63 -22.74 -17.84
CA GLU A 220 12.93 -23.40 -17.78
C GLU A 220 13.98 -22.48 -17.12
N GLY A 221 14.72 -23.00 -16.16
CA GLY A 221 15.79 -22.27 -15.48
C GLY A 221 15.33 -21.23 -14.43
N ILE A 222 14.02 -21.01 -14.23
CA ILE A 222 13.51 -19.95 -13.33
C ILE A 222 13.95 -20.09 -11.86
N TYR A 223 14.37 -21.29 -11.43
CA TYR A 223 14.87 -21.56 -10.08
C TYR A 223 16.39 -21.64 -9.99
N ASP A 224 17.12 -21.58 -11.11
CA ASP A 224 18.54 -21.92 -11.14
C ASP A 224 19.38 -20.95 -10.32
N ASP A 225 19.10 -19.65 -10.41
CA ASP A 225 19.75 -18.62 -9.58
C ASP A 225 19.53 -18.86 -8.08
N ILE A 226 18.32 -19.29 -7.70
CA ILE A 226 17.95 -19.55 -6.31
C ILE A 226 18.65 -20.81 -5.80
N ILE A 227 18.63 -21.90 -6.57
CA ILE A 227 19.25 -23.18 -6.21
C ILE A 227 20.77 -23.06 -6.20
N SER A 228 21.32 -22.26 -7.11
CA SER A 228 22.76 -22.05 -7.24
C SER A 228 23.33 -21.11 -6.18
N HIS A 229 22.46 -20.40 -5.44
CA HIS A 229 22.83 -19.42 -4.42
C HIS A 229 23.69 -20.01 -3.28
N THR A 230 24.70 -19.25 -2.84
CA THR A 230 25.69 -19.69 -1.84
C THR A 230 25.04 -20.10 -0.52
N ALA A 231 24.01 -19.37 -0.05
CA ALA A 231 23.29 -19.72 1.16
C ALA A 231 22.56 -21.06 1.03
N VAL A 232 21.86 -21.29 -0.09
CA VAL A 232 21.14 -22.54 -0.37
C VAL A 232 22.11 -23.72 -0.45
N LYS A 233 23.19 -23.58 -1.23
CA LYS A 233 24.24 -24.61 -1.32
C LYS A 233 24.85 -24.95 0.04
N SER A 234 25.08 -23.93 0.88
CA SER A 234 25.64 -24.12 2.22
C SER A 234 24.69 -24.90 3.12
N ILE A 235 23.40 -24.56 3.14
CA ILE A 235 22.37 -25.28 3.91
C ILE A 235 22.28 -26.74 3.43
N VAL A 236 22.17 -26.96 2.13
CA VAL A 236 22.09 -28.30 1.51
C VAL A 236 23.32 -29.14 1.86
N SER A 237 24.52 -28.57 1.75
CA SER A 237 25.78 -29.24 2.10
C SER A 237 25.81 -29.62 3.59
N ASN A 238 25.40 -28.71 4.47
CA ASN A 238 25.37 -28.95 5.91
C ASN A 238 24.40 -30.06 6.33
N ILE A 239 23.22 -30.14 5.69
CA ILE A 239 22.27 -31.23 5.91
C ILE A 239 22.87 -32.56 5.43
N ASN A 240 23.41 -32.60 4.21
CA ASN A 240 23.91 -33.83 3.59
C ASN A 240 25.16 -34.42 4.29
N LYS A 241 25.89 -33.61 5.05
CA LYS A 241 26.99 -34.06 5.91
C LYS A 241 26.52 -34.78 7.18
N GLN A 242 25.27 -34.58 7.61
CA GLN A 242 24.73 -35.23 8.80
C GLN A 242 24.41 -36.70 8.50
N GLU A 243 24.81 -37.59 9.40
CA GLU A 243 24.55 -39.02 9.25
C GLU A 243 23.03 -39.29 9.19
N GLY A 244 22.62 -40.14 8.25
CA GLY A 244 21.21 -40.51 8.07
C GLY A 244 20.31 -39.39 7.52
N ARG A 245 20.84 -38.23 7.11
CA ARG A 245 20.05 -37.09 6.59
C ARG A 245 20.27 -36.83 5.10
N VAL A 246 19.27 -36.26 4.45
CA VAL A 246 19.32 -35.81 3.07
C VAL A 246 18.53 -34.52 2.90
N ALA A 247 19.11 -33.55 2.19
CA ALA A 247 18.44 -32.32 1.82
C ALA A 247 17.51 -32.54 0.63
N GLU A 248 16.34 -31.93 0.67
CA GLU A 248 15.41 -31.84 -0.45
C GLU A 248 15.08 -30.37 -0.69
N ILE A 249 15.27 -29.89 -1.92
CA ILE A 249 14.83 -28.55 -2.33
C ILE A 249 13.45 -28.70 -2.95
N ILE A 250 12.48 -27.98 -2.39
CA ILE A 250 11.11 -27.93 -2.89
C ILE A 250 10.92 -26.61 -3.63
N LYS A 251 10.60 -26.71 -4.91
CA LYS A 251 10.26 -25.57 -5.76
C LYS A 251 8.80 -25.19 -5.51
N THR A 252 8.57 -23.91 -5.23
CA THR A 252 7.22 -23.33 -5.16
C THR A 252 7.21 -21.91 -5.74
N ALA A 253 6.12 -21.17 -5.59
CA ALA A 253 6.02 -19.80 -6.06
C ALA A 253 5.29 -18.93 -5.04
N VAL A 254 5.69 -17.67 -4.97
CA VAL A 254 4.87 -16.62 -4.36
C VAL A 254 3.88 -16.14 -5.41
N LEU A 255 2.61 -16.10 -5.05
CA LEU A 255 1.51 -15.67 -5.90
C LEU A 255 0.80 -14.48 -5.24
N VAL A 256 0.54 -13.42 -5.98
CA VAL A 256 -0.29 -12.31 -5.49
C VAL A 256 -1.75 -12.76 -5.43
N THR A 257 -2.42 -12.57 -4.30
CA THR A 257 -3.85 -12.87 -4.14
C THR A 257 -4.73 -11.80 -4.78
N ASP A 258 -6.05 -12.00 -4.85
CA ASP A 258 -6.96 -10.94 -5.34
C ASP A 258 -6.97 -9.71 -4.42
N LEU A 259 -6.92 -9.91 -3.09
CA LEU A 259 -6.77 -8.82 -2.13
C LEU A 259 -5.42 -8.12 -2.33
N GLY A 260 -4.35 -8.88 -2.59
CA GLY A 260 -3.03 -8.37 -2.89
C GLY A 260 -2.98 -7.53 -4.16
N ARG A 261 -3.66 -7.95 -5.23
CA ARG A 261 -3.79 -7.19 -6.47
C ARG A 261 -4.50 -5.87 -6.22
N GLN A 262 -5.63 -5.90 -5.53
CA GLN A 262 -6.36 -4.68 -5.16
C GLN A 262 -5.50 -3.74 -4.30
N PHE A 263 -4.75 -4.28 -3.32
CA PHE A 263 -3.84 -3.49 -2.50
C PHE A 263 -2.71 -2.88 -3.33
N ILE A 264 -2.11 -3.64 -4.24
CA ILE A 264 -1.06 -3.17 -5.13
C ILE A 264 -1.58 -2.05 -6.03
N ASP A 265 -2.74 -2.23 -6.66
CA ASP A 265 -3.35 -1.23 -7.53
C ASP A 265 -3.65 0.08 -6.78
N VAL A 266 -4.12 0.00 -5.53
CA VAL A 266 -4.56 1.18 -4.76
C VAL A 266 -3.43 1.85 -4.00
N CYS A 267 -2.51 1.07 -3.42
CA CYS A 267 -1.51 1.56 -2.49
C CYS A 267 -0.10 1.58 -3.08
N VAL A 268 0.24 0.69 -4.02
CA VAL A 268 1.62 0.51 -4.47
C VAL A 268 1.87 1.22 -5.81
N VAL A 269 1.00 0.98 -6.79
CA VAL A 269 1.08 1.61 -8.12
C VAL A 269 0.86 3.11 -7.96
N ASP A 270 1.70 3.92 -8.61
CA ASP A 270 1.58 5.38 -8.58
C ASP A 270 0.24 5.79 -9.19
N HIS A 271 -0.60 6.47 -8.39
CA HIS A 271 -1.94 6.87 -8.81
C HIS A 271 -1.94 7.72 -10.10
N ARG A 272 -0.86 8.46 -10.39
CA ARG A 272 -0.73 9.25 -11.63
C ARG A 272 -0.72 8.42 -12.91
N THR A 273 -0.50 7.11 -12.78
CA THR A 273 -0.41 6.17 -13.91
C THR A 273 -1.69 5.38 -14.14
N GLN A 274 -2.73 5.62 -13.34
CA GLN A 274 -4.03 4.96 -13.43
C GLN A 274 -4.98 5.65 -14.41
#